data_AF-A0A3D1ZD63-F1
#
_entry.id   AF-A0A3D1ZD63-F1
#
_cell.length_a   1.000
_cell.length_b   1.000
_cell.length_c   1.000
_cell.angle_alpha   90.00
_cell.angle_beta   90.00
_cell.angle_gamma   90.00
#
_symmetry.space_group_name_H-M   'P 1'
#
loop_
_entity.id
_entity.type
_entity.pdbx_description
1 polymer ?
#
loop_
_entity_poly.entity_id
_entity_poly.type
_entity_poly.pdbx_seq_one_letter_code
_entity_poly.pdbx_strand_id
1 'polypeptide(L)'
;MIAKTMFEKIWDAHIVHEEEGQPSLIYIDLHLVHEVTSPQAFDGLRMSGRKVRRPDLTVATMDHNTPTWDLSQPILDPIAVTQLDYLERNCKEFGVTLYDRFSPLQGIVHIIGPEQGHTQPGKTIVCGDSHTSTHGAFGALAFGIGTSEVEHVLATQTLRQYKPKTMEVRVNGPLPFGVSPKDLILNIIGQIGIHGGVGHVIEYTGEAIRSMSMDGRMTVCNMSIEGGARAGMIAPDDTTFEYLRGRKFAPQGADFDSAVEKWRTLATDPGATYDTLVEIDASQLTPVVTWGTNPGMVAPVTGQVPDPASFAELADRESAERALTYMGLKPGMAIQDINIDRVFIGACTNARIEDLRNAAEVVKGRKVSDGVYAMVVP
;
A
#
# COMPACT_ATOMS: atom_id res chain seq x y z
N MET A 1 3.48 -33.06 4.92
CA MET A 1 2.58 -31.90 4.71
C MET A 1 2.86 -31.34 3.33
N ILE A 2 1.85 -30.87 2.62
CA ILE A 2 2.03 -30.17 1.34
C ILE A 2 2.65 -28.80 1.66
N ALA A 3 3.73 -28.43 0.97
CA ALA A 3 4.39 -27.14 1.15
C ALA A 3 3.47 -26.01 0.68
N LYS A 4 3.34 -24.95 1.48
CA LYS A 4 2.44 -23.82 1.21
C LYS A 4 3.19 -22.50 1.12
N THR A 5 2.68 -21.62 0.27
CA THR A 5 3.05 -20.20 0.25
C THR A 5 2.57 -19.50 1.53
N MET A 6 3.20 -18.37 1.88
CA MET A 6 2.75 -17.52 2.99
C MET A 6 1.29 -17.10 2.80
N PHE A 7 0.92 -16.72 1.59
CA PHE A 7 -0.46 -16.36 1.25
C PHE A 7 -1.43 -17.51 1.57
N GLU A 8 -1.14 -18.74 1.15
CA GLU A 8 -2.01 -19.88 1.40
C GLU A 8 -2.12 -20.21 2.88
N LYS A 9 -1.01 -20.14 3.63
CA LYS A 9 -1.03 -20.34 5.09
C LYS A 9 -1.98 -19.36 5.78
N ILE A 10 -1.89 -18.08 5.39
CA ILE A 10 -2.73 -17.03 5.95
C ILE A 10 -4.18 -17.20 5.49
N TRP A 11 -4.42 -17.38 4.19
CA TRP A 11 -5.76 -17.60 3.66
C TRP A 11 -6.47 -18.73 4.39
N ASP A 12 -5.84 -19.91 4.44
CA ASP A 12 -6.43 -21.11 5.02
C ASP A 12 -6.74 -20.96 6.52
N ALA A 13 -5.93 -20.18 7.24
CA ALA A 13 -6.15 -19.91 8.66
C ALA A 13 -7.34 -18.97 8.93
N HIS A 14 -7.80 -18.20 7.94
CA HIS A 14 -8.86 -17.20 8.10
C HIS A 14 -10.19 -17.64 7.50
N ILE A 15 -10.29 -18.85 6.94
CA ILE A 15 -11.54 -19.37 6.39
C ILE A 15 -12.55 -19.61 7.52
N VAL A 16 -13.69 -18.90 7.44
CA VAL A 16 -14.84 -19.10 8.33
C VAL A 16 -15.80 -20.12 7.73
N HIS A 17 -16.03 -20.03 6.42
CA HIS A 17 -16.91 -20.92 5.69
C HIS A 17 -16.53 -21.00 4.21
N GLU A 18 -16.63 -22.19 3.64
CA GLU A 18 -16.40 -22.44 2.22
C GLU A 18 -17.48 -23.37 1.65
N GLU A 19 -17.88 -23.09 0.42
CA GLU A 19 -18.81 -23.88 -0.37
C GLU A 19 -18.28 -23.94 -1.81
N GLU A 20 -18.43 -25.11 -2.45
CA GLU A 20 -17.92 -25.34 -3.79
C GLU A 20 -18.54 -24.36 -4.81
N GLY A 21 -17.70 -23.72 -5.62
CA GLY A 21 -18.13 -22.75 -6.63
C GLY A 21 -18.60 -21.39 -6.09
N GLN A 22 -18.50 -21.15 -4.78
CA GLN A 22 -18.82 -19.87 -4.13
C GLN A 22 -17.55 -19.21 -3.58
N PRO A 23 -17.52 -17.87 -3.42
CA PRO A 23 -16.43 -17.20 -2.74
C PRO A 23 -16.39 -17.62 -1.25
N SER A 24 -15.19 -17.92 -0.75
CA SER A 24 -14.92 -18.24 0.65
C SER A 24 -15.28 -17.05 1.55
N LEU A 25 -15.87 -17.32 2.71
CA LEU A 25 -16.06 -16.32 3.75
C LEU A 25 -14.82 -16.32 4.64
N ILE A 26 -14.05 -15.24 4.63
CA ILE A 26 -12.84 -15.08 5.45
C ILE A 26 -13.09 -14.13 6.63
N TYR A 27 -12.39 -14.36 7.73
CA TYR A 27 -12.36 -13.47 8.88
C TYR A 27 -11.45 -12.28 8.62
N ILE A 28 -11.80 -11.11 9.15
CA ILE A 28 -11.01 -9.87 9.07
C ILE A 28 -10.44 -9.53 10.45
N ASP A 29 -9.11 -9.50 10.62
CA ASP A 29 -8.49 -9.18 11.92
C ASP A 29 -8.39 -7.69 12.21
N LEU A 30 -8.33 -6.86 11.18
CA LEU A 30 -8.26 -5.41 11.31
C LEU A 30 -9.01 -4.72 10.17
N HIS A 31 -9.91 -3.82 10.54
CA HIS A 31 -10.58 -2.94 9.62
C HIS A 31 -10.13 -1.50 9.87
N LEU A 32 -9.47 -0.90 8.90
CA LEU A 32 -9.15 0.52 8.91
C LEU A 32 -10.24 1.29 8.15
N VAL A 33 -10.60 2.47 8.63
CA VAL A 33 -11.61 3.32 8.00
C VAL A 33 -11.16 4.78 7.99
N HIS A 34 -11.68 5.54 7.03
CA HIS A 34 -11.39 6.96 6.85
C HIS A 34 -12.63 7.67 6.28
N GLU A 35 -12.62 9.00 6.28
CA GLU A 35 -13.81 9.83 6.10
C GLU A 35 -14.42 9.81 4.69
N VAL A 36 -13.70 9.31 3.69
CA VAL A 36 -14.16 9.37 2.30
C VAL A 36 -15.10 8.22 1.96
N THR A 37 -14.80 7.00 2.41
CA THR A 37 -15.48 5.78 1.94
C THR A 37 -16.34 5.10 2.99
N SER A 38 -16.19 5.46 4.27
CA SER A 38 -16.98 4.89 5.37
C SER A 38 -18.34 5.53 5.65
N PRO A 39 -18.66 6.81 5.33
CA PRO A 39 -19.93 7.41 5.74
C PRO A 39 -21.16 6.62 5.33
N GLN A 40 -21.25 6.17 4.07
CA GLN A 40 -22.41 5.41 3.61
C GLN A 40 -22.52 4.04 4.28
N ALA A 41 -21.39 3.41 4.64
CA ALA A 41 -21.40 2.14 5.34
C ALA A 41 -22.02 2.25 6.74
N PHE A 42 -21.68 3.31 7.48
CA PHE A 42 -22.30 3.58 8.78
C PHE A 42 -23.80 3.92 8.66
N ASP A 43 -24.20 4.65 7.61
CA ASP A 43 -25.60 4.92 7.33
C ASP A 43 -26.38 3.62 7.05
N GLY A 44 -25.81 2.69 6.28
CA GLY A 44 -26.41 1.38 6.01
C GLY A 44 -26.65 0.55 7.27
N LEU A 45 -25.69 0.56 8.21
CA LEU A 45 -25.87 -0.06 9.53
C LEU A 45 -27.04 0.58 10.29
N ARG A 46 -27.07 1.92 10.35
CA ARG A 46 -28.10 2.66 11.08
C ARG A 46 -29.49 2.39 10.52
N MET A 47 -29.64 2.44 9.19
CA MET A 47 -30.90 2.15 8.50
C MET A 47 -31.37 0.71 8.75
N SER A 48 -30.43 -0.23 8.86
CA SER A 48 -30.71 -1.65 9.11
C SER A 48 -30.84 -2.00 10.60
N GLY A 49 -30.68 -1.03 11.52
CA GLY A 49 -30.67 -1.28 12.96
C GLY A 49 -29.52 -2.16 13.44
N ARG A 50 -28.40 -2.19 12.72
CA ARG A 50 -27.21 -2.98 13.03
C ARG A 50 -26.19 -2.16 13.82
N LYS A 51 -25.34 -2.86 14.58
CA LYS A 51 -24.18 -2.29 15.26
C LYS A 51 -22.90 -2.74 14.57
N VAL A 52 -21.79 -2.04 14.83
CA VAL A 52 -20.45 -2.53 14.49
C VAL A 52 -20.15 -3.78 15.33
N ARG A 53 -19.75 -4.87 14.67
CA ARG A 53 -19.56 -6.18 15.29
C ARG A 53 -18.34 -6.27 16.18
N ARG A 54 -17.22 -5.68 15.76
CA ARG A 54 -15.93 -5.63 16.49
C ARG A 54 -15.35 -4.21 16.46
N PRO A 55 -15.88 -3.28 17.28
CA PRO A 55 -15.31 -1.94 17.38
C PRO A 55 -13.85 -1.97 17.87
N ASP A 56 -13.45 -3.02 18.58
CA ASP A 56 -12.07 -3.26 19.04
C ASP A 56 -11.09 -3.66 17.92
N LEU A 57 -11.61 -4.10 16.77
CA LEU A 57 -10.83 -4.43 15.57
C LEU A 57 -11.03 -3.40 14.44
N THR A 58 -11.68 -2.27 14.75
CA THR A 58 -11.92 -1.18 13.79
C THR A 58 -11.26 0.10 14.27
N VAL A 59 -10.41 0.69 13.44
CA VAL A 59 -9.69 1.94 13.75
C VAL A 59 -9.90 2.95 12.64
N ALA A 60 -10.25 4.17 13.01
CA ALA A 60 -10.51 5.27 12.09
C ALA A 60 -9.42 6.35 12.17
N THR A 61 -9.14 7.01 11.06
CA THR A 61 -8.33 8.23 10.98
C THR A 61 -8.94 9.22 10.00
N MET A 62 -8.53 10.49 10.12
CA MET A 62 -8.91 11.56 9.20
C MET A 62 -7.70 11.99 8.40
N ASP A 63 -7.56 11.57 7.14
CA ASP A 63 -6.33 11.80 6.37
C ASP A 63 -6.50 12.34 4.94
N HIS A 64 -7.62 12.09 4.25
CA HIS A 64 -7.81 12.58 2.87
C HIS A 64 -8.25 14.05 2.79
N ASN A 65 -8.99 14.51 3.79
CA ASN A 65 -9.59 15.85 3.88
C ASN A 65 -8.97 16.72 4.97
N THR A 66 -7.98 16.20 5.70
CA THR A 66 -7.22 16.97 6.68
C THR A 66 -6.27 17.91 5.93
N PRO A 67 -6.38 19.25 6.12
CA PRO A 67 -5.51 20.18 5.42
C PRO A 67 -4.05 20.03 5.83
N THR A 68 -3.14 20.32 4.89
CA THR A 68 -1.69 20.33 5.11
C THR A 68 -1.15 21.65 5.67
N TRP A 69 -2.03 22.62 5.96
CA TRP A 69 -1.69 23.89 6.61
C TRP A 69 -2.07 23.89 8.10
N ASP A 70 -1.77 24.99 8.79
CA ASP A 70 -2.06 25.18 10.22
C ASP A 70 -3.49 24.73 10.59
N LEU A 71 -3.58 23.70 11.43
CA LEU A 71 -4.85 23.09 11.84
C LEU A 71 -5.78 24.04 12.60
N SER A 72 -5.27 25.18 13.10
CA SER A 72 -6.09 26.24 13.69
C SER A 72 -6.91 27.02 12.66
N GLN A 73 -6.55 26.94 11.38
CA GLN A 73 -7.27 27.57 10.30
C GLN A 73 -8.51 26.76 9.89
N PRO A 74 -9.58 27.44 9.42
CA PRO A 74 -10.78 26.74 8.96
C PRO A 74 -10.50 25.88 7.72
N ILE A 75 -11.24 24.77 7.61
CA ILE A 75 -11.32 24.02 6.36
C ILE A 75 -12.25 24.79 5.43
N LEU A 76 -11.74 25.17 4.26
CA LEU A 76 -12.47 26.02 3.31
C LEU A 76 -13.45 25.24 2.44
N ASP A 77 -13.20 23.94 2.24
CA ASP A 77 -14.06 23.08 1.45
C ASP A 77 -15.21 22.52 2.31
N PRO A 78 -16.48 22.88 2.04
CA PRO A 78 -17.62 22.38 2.80
C PRO A 78 -17.83 20.87 2.66
N ILE A 79 -17.38 20.24 1.56
CA ILE A 79 -17.45 18.79 1.37
C ILE A 79 -16.49 18.10 2.34
N ALA A 80 -15.25 18.59 2.42
CA ALA A 80 -14.26 18.11 3.37
C ALA A 80 -14.76 18.21 4.82
N VAL A 81 -15.33 19.37 5.21
CA VAL A 81 -15.95 19.55 6.54
C VAL A 81 -17.01 18.50 6.80
N THR A 82 -17.93 18.32 5.85
CA THR A 82 -19.05 17.39 5.99
C THR A 82 -18.58 15.94 6.17
N GLN A 83 -17.57 15.50 5.42
CA GLN A 83 -17.03 14.14 5.55
C GLN A 83 -16.35 13.91 6.90
N LEU A 84 -15.58 14.88 7.38
CA LEU A 84 -14.94 14.81 8.70
C LEU A 84 -15.98 14.76 9.82
N ASP A 85 -16.98 15.64 9.80
CA ASP A 85 -18.07 15.67 10.78
C ASP A 85 -18.85 14.34 10.81
N TYR A 86 -19.10 13.75 9.64
CA TYR A 86 -19.75 12.44 9.56
C TYR A 86 -18.90 11.34 10.20
N LEU A 87 -17.60 11.28 9.91
CA LEU A 87 -16.73 10.27 10.52
C LEU A 87 -16.69 10.42 12.05
N GLU A 88 -16.51 11.64 12.56
CA GLU A 88 -16.51 11.89 14.02
C GLU A 88 -17.81 11.41 14.67
N ARG A 89 -18.95 11.81 14.11
CA ARG A 89 -20.26 11.40 14.60
C ARG A 89 -20.44 9.89 14.55
N ASN A 90 -20.07 9.26 13.43
CA ASN A 90 -20.21 7.82 13.25
C ASN A 90 -19.33 7.03 14.23
N CYS A 91 -18.07 7.41 14.38
CA CYS A 91 -17.17 6.76 15.34
C CYS A 91 -17.69 6.87 16.77
N LYS A 92 -18.20 8.05 17.16
CA LYS A 92 -18.82 8.25 18.48
C LYS A 92 -20.09 7.42 18.67
N GLU A 93 -20.97 7.37 17.67
CA GLU A 93 -22.23 6.63 17.72
C GLU A 93 -22.02 5.13 17.83
N PHE A 94 -21.07 4.59 17.06
CA PHE A 94 -20.82 3.16 16.95
C PHE A 94 -19.70 2.64 17.86
N GLY A 95 -19.01 3.54 18.58
CA GLY A 95 -17.93 3.19 19.51
C GLY A 95 -16.62 2.77 18.83
N VAL A 96 -16.35 3.28 17.63
CA VAL A 96 -15.12 3.03 16.88
C VAL A 96 -14.03 4.01 17.34
N THR A 97 -12.80 3.51 17.53
CA THR A 97 -11.65 4.37 17.86
C THR A 97 -11.35 5.30 16.70
N LEU A 98 -11.25 6.60 16.96
CA LEU A 98 -10.93 7.63 15.97
C LEU A 98 -9.67 8.39 16.38
N TYR A 99 -8.69 8.42 15.49
CA TYR A 99 -7.62 9.40 15.51
C TYR A 99 -8.06 10.60 14.68
N ASP A 100 -8.77 11.52 15.33
CA ASP A 100 -9.26 12.75 14.69
C ASP A 100 -8.10 13.67 14.30
N ARG A 101 -8.40 14.74 13.55
CA ARG A 101 -7.41 15.71 13.07
C ARG A 101 -6.57 16.42 14.15
N PHE A 102 -6.93 16.33 15.43
CA PHE A 102 -6.19 16.92 16.54
C PHE A 102 -5.45 15.87 17.38
N SER A 103 -5.70 14.58 17.13
CA SER A 103 -5.00 13.48 17.76
C SER A 103 -3.52 13.50 17.37
N PRO A 104 -2.59 13.35 18.33
CA PRO A 104 -1.17 13.18 18.02
C PRO A 104 -0.86 11.83 17.33
N LEU A 105 -1.87 10.95 17.22
CA LEU A 105 -1.79 9.66 16.54
C LEU A 105 -2.44 9.70 15.15
N GLN A 106 -2.95 10.86 14.73
CA GLN A 106 -3.49 11.01 13.38
C GLN A 106 -2.36 11.00 12.36
N GLY A 107 -2.65 10.41 11.22
CA GLY A 107 -1.78 10.31 10.08
C GLY A 107 -2.48 9.55 8.97
N ILE A 108 -1.76 9.32 7.88
CA ILE A 108 -2.26 8.55 6.74
C ILE A 108 -2.65 7.15 7.19
N VAL A 109 -3.79 6.64 6.73
CA VAL A 109 -4.39 5.38 7.19
C VAL A 109 -3.43 4.18 7.12
N HIS A 110 -2.59 4.13 6.09
CA HIS A 110 -1.60 3.06 5.89
C HIS A 110 -0.29 3.24 6.67
N ILE A 111 -0.12 4.37 7.36
CA ILE A 111 1.02 4.69 8.23
C ILE A 111 0.65 4.43 9.69
N ILE A 112 -0.54 4.84 10.13
CA ILE A 112 -0.96 4.70 11.53
C ILE A 112 -1.05 3.24 11.97
N GLY A 113 -1.43 2.32 11.08
CA GLY A 113 -1.53 0.90 11.39
C GLY A 113 -0.17 0.30 11.82
N PRO A 114 0.86 0.41 10.97
CA PRO A 114 2.23 0.02 11.28
C PRO A 114 2.81 0.74 12.50
N GLU A 115 2.76 2.07 12.55
CA GLU A 115 3.44 2.86 13.58
C GLU A 115 2.93 2.61 14.99
N GLN A 116 1.64 2.30 15.11
CA GLN A 116 1.00 2.00 16.38
C GLN A 116 1.06 0.49 16.71
N GLY A 117 1.41 -0.37 15.74
CA GLY A 117 1.51 -1.83 15.91
C GLY A 117 0.19 -2.58 15.69
N HIS A 118 -0.81 -1.96 15.05
CA HIS A 118 -2.03 -2.65 14.64
C HIS A 118 -1.77 -3.65 13.52
N THR A 119 -0.90 -3.28 12.57
CA THR A 119 -0.45 -4.13 11.48
C THR A 119 0.54 -5.16 12.00
N GLN A 120 0.22 -6.44 11.88
CA GLN A 120 1.03 -7.54 12.42
C GLN A 120 1.04 -8.71 11.44
N PRO A 121 2.10 -9.53 11.44
CA PRO A 121 2.18 -10.69 10.57
C PRO A 121 1.03 -11.68 10.79
N GLY A 122 0.57 -12.25 9.68
CA GLY A 122 -0.47 -13.27 9.65
C GLY A 122 -1.89 -12.73 9.65
N LYS A 123 -2.11 -11.42 9.82
CA LYS A 123 -3.45 -10.83 9.84
C LYS A 123 -4.07 -10.70 8.45
N THR A 124 -5.39 -10.72 8.39
CA THR A 124 -6.19 -10.14 7.30
C THR A 124 -6.55 -8.69 7.61
N ILE A 125 -6.25 -7.77 6.70
CA ILE A 125 -6.42 -6.32 6.92
C ILE A 125 -7.15 -5.69 5.74
N VAL A 126 -8.20 -4.92 6.00
CA VAL A 126 -8.98 -4.26 4.95
C VAL A 126 -9.23 -2.79 5.28
N CYS A 127 -9.38 -1.98 4.24
CA CYS A 127 -9.80 -0.59 4.32
C CYS A 127 -10.56 -0.23 3.04
N GLY A 128 -11.40 0.79 3.11
CA GLY A 128 -12.02 1.40 1.93
C GLY A 128 -11.04 2.14 1.00
N ASP A 129 -9.75 1.81 1.03
CA ASP A 129 -8.67 2.46 0.29
C ASP A 129 -7.82 1.41 -0.46
N SER A 130 -7.46 1.69 -1.71
CA SER A 130 -6.72 0.77 -2.59
C SER A 130 -5.36 0.37 -2.05
N HIS A 131 -4.66 1.28 -1.37
CA HIS A 131 -3.27 1.12 -0.93
C HIS A 131 -3.13 0.36 0.39
N THR A 132 -4.21 -0.26 0.87
CA THR A 132 -4.19 -1.19 2.01
C THR A 132 -3.17 -2.32 1.83
N SER A 133 -2.82 -2.63 0.58
CA SER A 133 -1.70 -3.49 0.20
C SER A 133 -0.40 -3.19 0.94
N THR A 134 -0.17 -1.94 1.36
CA THR A 134 0.98 -1.50 2.19
C THR A 134 1.25 -2.44 3.36
N HIS A 135 0.20 -2.89 4.04
CA HIS A 135 0.34 -3.71 5.25
C HIS A 135 0.88 -5.12 4.97
N GLY A 136 0.85 -5.58 3.72
CA GLY A 136 1.45 -6.86 3.35
C GLY A 136 2.97 -6.91 3.49
N ALA A 137 3.63 -5.76 3.66
CA ALA A 137 5.04 -5.67 4.03
C ALA A 137 5.38 -6.37 5.36
N PHE A 138 4.37 -6.60 6.20
CA PHE A 138 4.48 -7.31 7.48
C PHE A 138 4.14 -8.79 7.37
N GLY A 139 3.90 -9.33 6.17
CA GLY A 139 3.36 -10.67 5.99
C GLY A 139 1.89 -10.77 6.41
N ALA A 140 1.11 -9.73 6.12
CA ALA A 140 -0.34 -9.70 6.30
C ALA A 140 -1.04 -9.82 4.92
N LEU A 141 -2.21 -10.46 4.88
CA LEU A 141 -3.06 -10.40 3.69
C LEU A 141 -3.90 -9.12 3.74
N ALA A 142 -3.47 -8.09 3.02
CA ALA A 142 -4.06 -6.76 3.13
C ALA A 142 -4.49 -6.19 1.78
N PHE A 143 -5.74 -5.72 1.69
CA PHE A 143 -6.29 -5.26 0.41
C PHE A 143 -7.45 -4.27 0.57
N GLY A 144 -7.61 -3.40 -0.43
CA GLY A 144 -8.70 -2.43 -0.48
C GLY A 144 -10.04 -3.07 -0.80
N ILE A 145 -11.11 -2.52 -0.21
CA ILE A 145 -12.49 -2.99 -0.35
C ILE A 145 -13.44 -1.85 -0.73
N GLY A 146 -14.57 -2.19 -1.35
CA GLY A 146 -15.59 -1.20 -1.71
C GLY A 146 -16.46 -0.80 -0.51
N THR A 147 -17.19 0.32 -0.61
CA THR A 147 -18.09 0.81 0.47
C THR A 147 -19.10 -0.25 0.94
N SER A 148 -19.68 -1.05 0.04
CA SER A 148 -20.59 -2.13 0.43
C SER A 148 -19.90 -3.24 1.23
N GLU A 149 -18.62 -3.50 0.93
CA GLU A 149 -17.80 -4.45 1.69
C GLU A 149 -17.40 -3.85 3.04
N VAL A 150 -17.13 -2.54 3.12
CA VAL A 150 -16.89 -1.82 4.40
C VAL A 150 -18.10 -2.02 5.33
N GLU A 151 -19.32 -1.82 4.85
CA GLU A 151 -20.53 -2.09 5.64
C GLU A 151 -20.59 -3.56 6.09
N HIS A 152 -20.30 -4.48 5.18
CA HIS A 152 -20.32 -5.91 5.48
C HIS A 152 -19.34 -6.27 6.59
N VAL A 153 -18.09 -5.82 6.51
CA VAL A 153 -17.07 -6.05 7.54
C VAL A 153 -17.49 -5.41 8.86
N LEU A 154 -18.02 -4.18 8.86
CA LEU A 154 -18.53 -3.56 10.08
C LEU A 154 -19.67 -4.39 10.70
N ALA A 155 -20.56 -4.98 9.89
CA ALA A 155 -21.69 -5.77 10.36
C ALA A 155 -21.32 -7.19 10.83
N THR A 156 -20.31 -7.83 10.23
CA THR A 156 -20.06 -9.28 10.40
C THR A 156 -18.65 -9.63 10.87
N GLN A 157 -17.68 -8.73 10.68
CA GLN A 157 -16.24 -8.98 10.79
C GLN A 157 -15.72 -10.07 9.83
N THR A 158 -16.42 -10.28 8.72
CA THR A 158 -16.04 -11.24 7.68
C THR A 158 -16.13 -10.61 6.31
N LEU A 159 -15.61 -11.27 5.29
CA LEU A 159 -15.75 -10.84 3.91
C LEU A 159 -15.80 -12.04 2.96
N ARG A 160 -16.65 -11.99 1.94
CA ARG A 160 -16.68 -13.01 0.89
C ARG A 160 -15.62 -12.68 -0.15
N GLN A 161 -14.70 -13.60 -0.42
CA GLN A 161 -13.61 -13.41 -1.39
C GLN A 161 -13.36 -14.71 -2.18
N TYR A 162 -13.11 -14.59 -3.48
CA TYR A 162 -12.50 -15.69 -4.22
C TYR A 162 -11.01 -15.73 -3.92
N LYS A 163 -10.45 -16.93 -3.69
CA LYS A 163 -9.01 -17.11 -3.46
C LYS A 163 -8.23 -16.66 -4.70
N PRO A 164 -7.41 -15.61 -4.62
CA PRO A 164 -6.56 -15.21 -5.74
C PRO A 164 -5.49 -16.26 -6.04
N LYS A 165 -4.95 -16.21 -7.25
CA LYS A 165 -3.75 -16.97 -7.61
C LYS A 165 -2.51 -16.39 -6.93
N THR A 166 -1.46 -17.19 -6.85
CA THR A 166 -0.18 -16.81 -6.26
C THR A 166 0.82 -16.37 -7.34
N MET A 167 1.48 -15.24 -7.12
CA MET A 167 2.57 -14.77 -7.98
C MET A 167 3.82 -14.54 -7.13
N GLU A 168 4.96 -15.09 -7.51
CA GLU A 168 6.27 -14.72 -6.95
C GLU A 168 6.93 -13.67 -7.83
N VAL A 169 7.32 -12.53 -7.25
CA VAL A 169 8.26 -11.60 -7.87
C VAL A 169 9.59 -11.75 -7.15
N ARG A 170 10.52 -12.47 -7.78
CA ARG A 170 11.83 -12.79 -7.22
C ARG A 170 12.90 -11.82 -7.70
N VAL A 171 13.45 -11.05 -6.78
CA VAL A 171 14.49 -10.05 -7.07
C VAL A 171 15.87 -10.57 -6.64
N ASN A 172 16.67 -10.98 -7.62
CA ASN A 172 17.97 -11.60 -7.43
C ASN A 172 19.08 -10.55 -7.31
N GLY A 173 19.89 -10.65 -6.25
CA GLY A 173 20.98 -9.71 -5.96
C GLY A 173 20.56 -8.48 -5.15
N PRO A 174 21.53 -7.70 -4.65
CA PRO A 174 21.27 -6.45 -3.92
C PRO A 174 20.88 -5.31 -4.86
N LEU A 175 20.14 -4.32 -4.36
CA LEU A 175 19.83 -3.12 -5.13
C LEU A 175 21.11 -2.33 -5.49
N PRO A 176 21.28 -1.90 -6.76
CA PRO A 176 22.40 -1.08 -7.17
C PRO A 176 22.42 0.29 -6.49
N PHE A 177 23.57 0.95 -6.52
CA PHE A 177 23.70 2.31 -6.02
C PHE A 177 22.68 3.26 -6.69
N GLY A 178 22.00 4.05 -5.86
CA GLY A 178 20.99 5.01 -6.31
C GLY A 178 19.60 4.41 -6.56
N VAL A 179 19.45 3.08 -6.57
CA VAL A 179 18.15 2.42 -6.73
C VAL A 179 17.48 2.28 -5.36
N SER A 180 16.34 2.95 -5.20
CA SER A 180 15.52 2.90 -3.99
C SER A 180 14.43 1.82 -4.10
N PRO A 181 13.71 1.50 -3.01
CA PRO A 181 12.51 0.67 -3.06
C PRO A 181 11.44 1.19 -4.04
N LYS A 182 11.34 2.51 -4.21
CA LYS A 182 10.42 3.13 -5.18
C LYS A 182 10.83 2.82 -6.62
N ASP A 183 12.13 2.86 -6.91
CA ASP A 183 12.65 2.50 -8.22
C ASP A 183 12.42 1.01 -8.50
N LEU A 184 12.63 0.14 -7.50
CA LEU A 184 12.39 -1.29 -7.63
C LEU A 184 10.94 -1.57 -8.05
N ILE A 185 9.96 -1.04 -7.31
CA ILE A 185 8.55 -1.32 -7.60
C ILE A 185 8.08 -0.69 -8.92
N LEU A 186 8.60 0.49 -9.30
CA LEU A 186 8.33 1.06 -10.61
C LEU A 186 8.93 0.22 -11.74
N ASN A 187 10.16 -0.29 -11.61
CA ASN A 187 10.74 -1.20 -12.60
C ASN A 187 9.91 -2.50 -12.71
N ILE A 188 9.45 -3.06 -11.58
CA ILE A 188 8.54 -4.21 -11.57
C ILE A 188 7.26 -3.90 -12.38
N ILE A 189 6.58 -2.80 -12.07
CA ILE A 189 5.33 -2.40 -12.75
C ILE A 189 5.58 -2.10 -14.23
N GLY A 190 6.71 -1.48 -14.58
CA GLY A 190 7.11 -1.25 -15.96
C GLY A 190 7.32 -2.56 -16.75
N GLN A 191 7.81 -3.62 -16.09
CA GLN A 191 8.04 -4.92 -16.71
C GLN A 191 6.75 -5.77 -16.83
N ILE A 192 5.94 -5.84 -15.77
CA ILE A 192 4.72 -6.67 -15.76
C ILE A 192 3.50 -5.94 -16.33
N GLY A 193 3.56 -4.60 -16.43
CA GLY A 193 2.46 -3.73 -16.82
C GLY A 193 1.45 -3.50 -15.70
N ILE A 194 0.56 -2.51 -15.89
CA ILE A 194 -0.48 -2.14 -14.90
C ILE A 194 -1.58 -3.21 -14.71
N HIS A 195 -1.57 -4.26 -15.53
CA HIS A 195 -2.47 -5.40 -15.44
C HIS A 195 -1.75 -6.71 -15.11
N GLY A 196 -0.43 -6.69 -14.90
CA GLY A 196 0.39 -7.89 -14.74
C GLY A 196 -0.01 -8.76 -13.54
N GLY A 197 -0.44 -8.12 -12.44
CA GLY A 197 -0.86 -8.78 -11.21
C GLY A 197 -2.34 -9.12 -11.13
N VAL A 198 -3.15 -8.84 -12.15
CA VAL A 198 -4.62 -9.03 -12.09
C VAL A 198 -4.96 -10.48 -11.71
N GLY A 199 -5.82 -10.63 -10.71
CA GLY A 199 -6.24 -11.94 -10.19
C GLY A 199 -5.22 -12.64 -9.28
N HIS A 200 -4.10 -11.99 -8.96
CA HIS A 200 -3.05 -12.54 -8.11
C HIS A 200 -2.89 -11.77 -6.79
N VAL A 201 -2.34 -12.48 -5.80
CA VAL A 201 -1.57 -11.90 -4.70
C VAL A 201 -0.09 -12.10 -5.03
N ILE A 202 0.68 -11.02 -4.95
CA ILE A 202 2.14 -11.05 -5.19
C ILE A 202 2.86 -11.30 -3.87
N GLU A 203 3.77 -12.26 -3.84
CA GLU A 203 4.80 -12.39 -2.82
C GLU A 203 6.14 -11.90 -3.40
N TYR A 204 6.72 -10.87 -2.80
CA TYR A 204 8.02 -10.35 -3.18
C TYR A 204 9.11 -11.10 -2.42
N THR A 205 10.05 -11.69 -3.15
CA THR A 205 11.13 -12.52 -2.59
C THR A 205 12.49 -12.10 -3.16
N GLY A 206 13.55 -12.73 -2.66
CA GLY A 206 14.91 -12.49 -3.13
C GLY A 206 15.73 -11.59 -2.21
N GLU A 207 16.98 -11.35 -2.61
CA GLU A 207 17.99 -10.73 -1.75
C GLU A 207 17.67 -9.25 -1.50
N ALA A 208 17.37 -8.49 -2.56
CA ALA A 208 16.98 -7.09 -2.46
C ALA A 208 15.82 -6.87 -1.47
N ILE A 209 14.81 -7.74 -1.50
CA ILE A 209 13.64 -7.67 -0.61
C ILE A 209 14.05 -7.95 0.85
N ARG A 210 14.82 -9.01 1.09
CA ARG A 210 15.29 -9.38 2.45
C ARG A 210 16.17 -8.29 3.07
N SER A 211 17.02 -7.65 2.28
CA SER A 211 17.92 -6.58 2.75
C SER A 211 17.21 -5.24 3.05
N MET A 212 15.94 -5.12 2.67
CA MET A 212 15.20 -3.86 2.73
C MET A 212 14.69 -3.56 4.15
N SER A 213 14.71 -2.27 4.52
CA SER A 213 14.03 -1.78 5.73
C SER A 213 12.51 -1.99 5.66
N MET A 214 11.83 -1.93 6.80
CA MET A 214 10.36 -2.00 6.79
C MET A 214 9.72 -0.89 5.98
N ASP A 215 10.29 0.31 5.98
CA ASP A 215 9.78 1.46 5.21
C ASP A 215 9.85 1.17 3.71
N GLY A 216 10.97 0.63 3.23
CA GLY A 216 11.09 0.19 1.84
C GLY A 216 10.13 -0.94 1.49
N ARG A 217 9.97 -1.94 2.36
CA ARG A 217 9.02 -3.05 2.15
C ARG A 217 7.59 -2.52 2.00
N MET A 218 7.23 -1.54 2.81
CA MET A 218 5.93 -0.87 2.73
C MET A 218 5.76 -0.08 1.43
N THR A 219 6.80 0.59 0.92
CA THR A 219 6.78 1.21 -0.42
C THR A 219 6.50 0.20 -1.52
N VAL A 220 7.17 -0.96 -1.50
CA VAL A 220 6.97 -2.03 -2.49
C VAL A 220 5.55 -2.60 -2.42
N CYS A 221 5.09 -2.97 -1.23
CA CYS A 221 3.76 -3.54 -1.05
C CYS A 221 2.64 -2.53 -1.37
N ASN A 222 2.79 -1.25 -0.99
CA ASN A 222 1.85 -0.18 -1.29
C ASN A 222 1.53 -0.12 -2.78
N MET A 223 2.56 -0.14 -3.63
CA MET A 223 2.40 0.02 -5.07
C MET A 223 2.00 -1.26 -5.84
N SER A 224 1.67 -2.34 -5.14
CA SER A 224 1.24 -3.59 -5.79
C SER A 224 -0.08 -3.43 -6.55
N ILE A 225 -0.94 -2.50 -6.10
CA ILE A 225 -2.22 -2.24 -6.72
C ILE A 225 -2.07 -1.54 -8.09
N GLU A 226 -1.03 -0.73 -8.27
CA GLU A 226 -0.66 -0.11 -9.55
C GLU A 226 -0.20 -1.14 -10.60
N GLY A 227 0.33 -2.29 -10.16
CA GLY A 227 0.58 -3.45 -11.01
C GLY A 227 -0.66 -4.34 -11.24
N GLY A 228 -1.80 -3.97 -10.65
CA GLY A 228 -3.08 -4.69 -10.77
C GLY A 228 -3.27 -5.84 -9.79
N ALA A 229 -2.33 -6.07 -8.86
CA ALA A 229 -2.43 -7.15 -7.88
C ALA A 229 -3.48 -6.86 -6.80
N ARG A 230 -4.11 -7.92 -6.28
CA ARG A 230 -5.05 -7.79 -5.15
C ARG A 230 -4.35 -7.36 -3.86
N ALA A 231 -3.14 -7.88 -3.65
CA ALA A 231 -2.27 -7.54 -2.53
C ALA A 231 -0.81 -7.83 -2.91
N GLY A 232 0.13 -7.19 -2.20
CA GLY A 232 1.54 -7.51 -2.24
C GLY A 232 2.04 -7.85 -0.85
N MET A 233 2.82 -8.92 -0.71
CA MET A 233 3.22 -9.48 0.57
C MET A 233 4.72 -9.75 0.62
N ILE A 234 5.32 -9.53 1.80
CA ILE A 234 6.72 -9.86 2.09
C ILE A 234 6.74 -10.70 3.36
N ALA A 235 7.46 -11.83 3.33
CA ALA A 235 7.57 -12.72 4.47
C ALA A 235 8.17 -11.99 5.68
N PRO A 236 7.58 -12.14 6.88
CA PRO A 236 8.06 -11.46 8.07
C PRO A 236 9.38 -12.09 8.53
N ASP A 237 10.33 -11.25 8.92
CA ASP A 237 11.62 -11.67 9.46
C ASP A 237 12.03 -10.80 10.66
N ASP A 238 13.29 -10.92 11.09
CA ASP A 238 13.82 -10.16 12.24
C ASP A 238 13.66 -8.65 12.07
N THR A 239 13.74 -8.13 10.83
CA THR A 239 13.51 -6.70 10.54
C THR A 239 12.06 -6.32 10.86
N THR A 240 11.11 -7.19 10.51
CA THR A 240 9.69 -7.00 10.84
C THR A 240 9.44 -7.07 12.34
N PHE A 241 10.06 -8.02 13.04
CA PHE A 241 9.87 -8.22 14.47
C PHE A 241 10.44 -7.05 15.26
N GLU A 242 11.66 -6.61 14.97
CA GLU A 242 12.26 -5.47 15.65
C GLU A 242 11.51 -4.16 15.40
N TYR A 243 10.91 -3.97 14.21
CA TYR A 243 10.05 -2.82 13.96
C TYR A 243 8.81 -2.79 14.87
N LEU A 244 8.22 -3.95 15.15
CA LEU A 244 7.01 -4.10 15.97
C LEU A 244 7.29 -4.10 17.47
N ARG A 245 8.52 -4.39 17.88
CA ARG A 245 8.89 -4.48 19.29
C ARG A 245 8.60 -3.15 20.01
N GLY A 246 7.86 -3.22 21.11
CA GLY A 246 7.52 -2.06 21.93
C GLY A 246 6.45 -1.12 21.35
N ARG A 247 5.87 -1.44 20.18
CA ARG A 247 4.73 -0.69 19.65
C ARG A 247 3.49 -0.94 20.50
N LYS A 248 2.71 0.11 20.76
CA LYS A 248 1.62 0.11 21.75
C LYS A 248 0.61 -1.03 21.55
N PHE A 249 0.24 -1.34 20.31
CA PHE A 249 -0.75 -2.36 19.98
C PHE A 249 -0.15 -3.68 19.46
N ALA A 250 1.18 -3.80 19.43
CA ALA A 250 1.84 -5.09 19.27
C ALA A 250 1.79 -5.87 20.59
N PRO A 251 1.89 -7.21 20.56
CA PRO A 251 2.07 -8.02 21.77
C PRO A 251 3.26 -7.53 22.61
N GLN A 252 3.27 -7.78 23.92
CA GLN A 252 4.31 -7.29 24.84
C GLN A 252 4.91 -8.43 25.65
N GLY A 253 6.18 -8.30 26.07
CA GLY A 253 6.86 -9.28 26.93
C GLY A 253 6.79 -10.70 26.36
N ALA A 254 6.39 -11.67 27.19
CA ALA A 254 6.30 -13.08 26.79
C ALA A 254 5.28 -13.35 25.65
N ASP A 255 4.24 -12.52 25.53
CA ASP A 255 3.29 -12.63 24.41
C ASP A 255 3.94 -12.20 23.09
N PHE A 256 4.88 -11.25 23.13
CA PHE A 256 5.67 -10.87 21.98
C PHE A 256 6.61 -11.99 21.53
N ASP A 257 7.32 -12.61 22.47
CA ASP A 257 8.21 -13.73 22.15
C ASP A 257 7.41 -14.90 21.55
N SER A 258 6.23 -15.20 22.12
CA SER A 258 5.32 -16.21 21.59
C SER A 258 4.76 -15.85 20.20
N ALA A 259 4.52 -14.55 19.95
CA ALA A 259 4.07 -14.07 18.65
C ALA A 259 5.18 -14.20 17.60
N VAL A 260 6.42 -13.87 17.94
CA VAL A 260 7.59 -14.02 17.04
C VAL A 260 7.77 -15.48 16.63
N GLU A 261 7.68 -16.43 17.57
CA GLU A 261 7.78 -17.85 17.23
C GLU A 261 6.70 -18.27 16.22
N LYS A 262 5.46 -17.77 16.37
CA LYS A 262 4.39 -18.02 15.38
C LYS A 262 4.69 -17.31 14.05
N TRP A 263 5.07 -16.05 14.07
CA TRP A 263 5.31 -15.27 12.87
C TRP A 263 6.42 -15.85 12.00
N ARG A 264 7.47 -16.43 12.60
CA ARG A 264 8.52 -17.15 11.86
C ARG A 264 7.98 -18.32 11.02
N THR A 265 6.86 -18.91 11.40
CA THR A 265 6.26 -20.04 10.66
C THR A 265 5.46 -19.61 9.42
N LEU A 266 5.22 -18.30 9.26
CA LEU A 266 4.42 -17.75 8.14
C LEU A 266 5.17 -17.73 6.82
N ALA A 267 6.51 -17.65 6.83
CA ALA A 267 7.31 -17.63 5.61
C ALA A 267 6.98 -18.83 4.72
N THR A 268 7.00 -18.64 3.41
CA THR A 268 6.72 -19.70 2.42
C THR A 268 7.57 -20.94 2.69
N ASP A 269 6.93 -22.11 2.66
CA ASP A 269 7.61 -23.38 2.90
C ASP A 269 8.62 -23.69 1.78
N PRO A 270 9.80 -24.27 2.09
CA PRO A 270 10.68 -24.80 1.08
C PRO A 270 9.95 -25.80 0.17
N GLY A 271 9.98 -25.56 -1.13
CA GLY A 271 9.31 -26.40 -2.14
C GLY A 271 7.84 -26.07 -2.40
N ALA A 272 7.29 -25.00 -1.81
CA ALA A 272 6.01 -24.46 -2.25
C ALA A 272 6.13 -23.92 -3.70
N THR A 273 5.03 -23.98 -4.44
CA THR A 273 4.95 -23.55 -5.83
C THR A 273 4.03 -22.34 -5.97
N TYR A 274 4.37 -21.42 -6.86
CA TYR A 274 3.53 -20.29 -7.24
C TYR A 274 2.85 -20.55 -8.58
N ASP A 275 1.65 -20.01 -8.78
CA ASP A 275 0.94 -20.09 -10.07
C ASP A 275 1.70 -19.33 -11.17
N THR A 276 2.36 -18.22 -10.79
CA THR A 276 3.18 -17.40 -11.69
C THR A 276 4.51 -17.01 -11.03
N LEU A 277 5.60 -16.99 -11.80
CA LEU A 277 6.91 -16.50 -11.38
C LEU A 277 7.39 -15.38 -12.31
N VAL A 278 7.82 -14.26 -11.72
CA VAL A 278 8.52 -13.17 -12.39
C VAL A 278 9.90 -13.03 -11.76
N GLU A 279 10.95 -13.22 -12.55
CA GLU A 279 12.32 -13.08 -12.09
C GLU A 279 12.92 -11.75 -12.54
N ILE A 280 13.60 -11.08 -11.62
CA ILE A 280 14.25 -9.79 -11.83
C ILE A 280 15.69 -9.89 -11.36
N ASP A 281 16.62 -9.51 -12.24
CA ASP A 281 18.02 -9.31 -11.88
C ASP A 281 18.19 -7.87 -11.38
N ALA A 282 18.46 -7.71 -10.08
CA ALA A 282 18.62 -6.40 -9.45
C ALA A 282 19.75 -5.58 -10.10
N SER A 283 20.77 -6.23 -10.67
CA SER A 283 21.90 -5.54 -11.30
C SER A 283 21.52 -4.72 -12.54
N GLN A 284 20.36 -5.01 -13.15
CA GLN A 284 19.84 -4.30 -14.31
C GLN A 284 18.95 -3.11 -13.94
N LEU A 285 18.64 -2.94 -12.65
CA LEU A 285 17.78 -1.86 -12.18
C LEU A 285 18.51 -0.53 -12.19
N THR A 286 17.78 0.53 -12.54
CA THR A 286 18.27 1.91 -12.52
C THR A 286 17.25 2.81 -11.82
N PRO A 287 17.67 4.01 -11.38
CA PRO A 287 16.73 5.03 -10.93
C PRO A 287 15.76 5.41 -12.05
N VAL A 288 14.46 5.43 -11.77
CA VAL A 288 13.40 5.60 -12.77
C VAL A 288 12.38 6.65 -12.36
N VAL A 289 11.67 7.17 -13.36
CA VAL A 289 10.48 8.00 -13.19
C VAL A 289 9.35 7.47 -14.05
N THR A 290 8.12 7.82 -13.70
CA THR A 290 6.96 7.65 -14.59
C THR A 290 6.80 8.92 -15.43
N TRP A 291 6.87 8.81 -16.75
CA TRP A 291 6.78 9.95 -17.67
C TRP A 291 5.35 10.24 -18.16
N GLY A 292 4.43 9.28 -18.02
CA GLY A 292 3.10 9.33 -18.60
C GLY A 292 1.97 9.43 -17.56
N THR A 293 0.79 8.93 -17.94
CA THR A 293 -0.44 9.05 -17.15
C THR A 293 -0.79 7.80 -16.36
N ASN A 294 0.06 6.77 -16.39
CA ASN A 294 -0.07 5.62 -15.51
C ASN A 294 1.30 5.13 -15.00
N PRO A 295 1.33 4.37 -13.89
CA PRO A 295 2.56 3.93 -13.24
C PRO A 295 3.44 2.96 -14.04
N GLY A 296 2.90 2.32 -15.08
CA GLY A 296 3.66 1.45 -15.98
C GLY A 296 4.42 2.19 -17.08
N MET A 297 4.18 3.49 -17.26
CA MET A 297 4.90 4.34 -18.21
C MET A 297 6.22 4.82 -17.60
N VAL A 298 7.17 3.90 -17.46
CA VAL A 298 8.43 4.09 -16.75
C VAL A 298 9.59 4.37 -17.72
N ALA A 299 10.51 5.25 -17.33
CA ALA A 299 11.78 5.47 -18.02
C ALA A 299 12.91 5.71 -17.01
N PRO A 300 14.16 5.31 -17.32
CA PRO A 300 15.32 5.71 -16.52
C PRO A 300 15.41 7.22 -16.41
N VAL A 301 15.86 7.73 -15.26
CA VAL A 301 16.09 9.18 -15.06
C VAL A 301 17.06 9.73 -16.11
N THR A 302 18.03 8.93 -16.55
CA THR A 302 19.00 9.29 -17.60
C THR A 302 18.51 8.99 -19.02
N GLY A 303 17.28 8.49 -19.17
CA GLY A 303 16.68 8.07 -20.42
C GLY A 303 15.96 9.19 -21.16
N GLN A 304 15.12 8.77 -22.11
CA GLN A 304 14.29 9.63 -22.94
C GLN A 304 12.83 9.19 -22.86
N VAL A 305 11.93 10.14 -23.12
CA VAL A 305 10.52 9.89 -23.36
C VAL A 305 10.39 8.97 -24.59
N PRO A 306 9.71 7.81 -24.49
CA PRO A 306 9.65 6.85 -25.58
C PRO A 306 8.87 7.39 -26.77
N ASP A 307 9.23 6.92 -27.96
CA ASP A 307 8.46 7.16 -29.18
C ASP A 307 7.26 6.20 -29.22
N PRO A 308 6.01 6.66 -29.36
CA PRO A 308 4.86 5.77 -29.51
C PRO A 308 5.06 4.72 -30.61
N ALA A 309 5.81 5.01 -31.68
CA ALA A 309 6.10 4.04 -32.73
C ALA A 309 6.96 2.84 -32.26
N SER A 310 7.66 2.94 -31.12
CA SER A 310 8.48 1.84 -30.59
C SER A 310 7.69 0.75 -29.88
N PHE A 311 6.42 1.00 -29.52
CA PHE A 311 5.59 -0.01 -28.87
C PHE A 311 5.09 -1.04 -29.91
N ALA A 312 5.02 -2.32 -29.51
CA ALA A 312 4.60 -3.39 -30.41
C ALA A 312 3.08 -3.36 -30.68
N GLU A 313 2.29 -3.23 -29.62
CA GLU A 313 0.84 -3.32 -29.68
C GLU A 313 0.17 -1.97 -29.98
N LEU A 314 -0.84 -1.99 -30.85
CA LEU A 314 -1.57 -0.76 -31.25
C LEU A 314 -2.16 -0.02 -30.04
N ALA A 315 -2.72 -0.76 -29.08
CA ALA A 315 -3.29 -0.19 -27.87
C ALA A 315 -2.26 0.59 -27.03
N ASP A 316 -1.02 0.08 -26.96
CA ASP A 316 0.07 0.74 -26.23
C ASP A 316 0.54 2.00 -26.96
N ARG A 317 0.59 1.98 -28.30
CA ARG A 317 0.89 3.17 -29.11
C ARG A 317 -0.12 4.28 -28.85
N GLU A 318 -1.40 3.96 -28.95
CA GLU A 318 -2.48 4.92 -28.71
C GLU A 318 -2.47 5.45 -27.26
N SER A 319 -2.17 4.58 -26.30
CA SER A 319 -2.03 4.96 -24.89
C SER A 319 -0.86 5.93 -24.68
N ALA A 320 0.30 5.63 -25.28
CA ALA A 320 1.47 6.51 -25.24
C ALA A 320 1.20 7.86 -25.92
N GLU A 321 0.58 7.89 -27.10
CA GLU A 321 0.22 9.14 -27.79
C GLU A 321 -0.69 10.04 -26.95
N ARG A 322 -1.71 9.46 -26.31
CA ARG A 322 -2.59 10.19 -25.39
C ARG A 322 -1.83 10.71 -24.17
N ALA A 323 -0.96 9.89 -23.58
CA ALA A 323 -0.14 10.29 -22.44
C ALA A 323 0.80 11.44 -22.80
N LEU A 324 1.50 11.38 -23.94
CA LEU A 324 2.38 12.46 -24.39
C LEU A 324 1.62 13.76 -24.64
N THR A 325 0.43 13.67 -25.25
CA THR A 325 -0.44 14.83 -25.47
C THR A 325 -0.87 15.46 -24.15
N TYR A 326 -1.32 14.64 -23.19
CA TYR A 326 -1.75 15.12 -21.87
C TYR A 326 -0.60 15.74 -21.08
N MET A 327 0.56 15.09 -21.08
CA MET A 327 1.75 15.53 -20.34
C MET A 327 2.48 16.68 -21.02
N GLY A 328 2.16 17.00 -22.28
CA GLY A 328 2.87 18.01 -23.06
C GLY A 328 4.31 17.61 -23.43
N LEU A 329 4.59 16.32 -23.52
CA LEU A 329 5.93 15.78 -23.79
C LEU A 329 6.11 15.43 -25.27
N LYS A 330 7.37 15.40 -25.73
CA LYS A 330 7.74 15.02 -27.10
C LYS A 330 8.51 13.70 -27.10
N PRO A 331 8.29 12.82 -28.09
CA PRO A 331 9.13 11.65 -28.32
C PRO A 331 10.62 12.01 -28.37
N GLY A 332 11.46 11.23 -27.70
CA GLY A 332 12.92 11.42 -27.66
C GLY A 332 13.41 12.56 -26.77
N MET A 333 12.53 13.32 -26.13
CA MET A 333 12.91 14.32 -25.13
C MET A 333 13.66 13.64 -23.97
N ALA A 334 14.82 14.15 -23.58
CA ALA A 334 15.52 13.62 -22.41
C ALA A 334 14.68 13.88 -21.16
N ILE A 335 14.59 12.90 -20.26
CA ILE A 335 13.83 13.04 -19.01
C ILE A 335 14.34 14.22 -18.18
N GLN A 336 15.66 14.45 -18.20
CA GLN A 336 16.32 15.54 -17.48
C GLN A 336 16.04 16.94 -18.05
N ASP A 337 15.54 17.03 -19.30
CA ASP A 337 15.18 18.31 -19.93
C ASP A 337 13.75 18.74 -19.59
N ILE A 338 12.98 17.90 -18.88
CA ILE A 338 11.61 18.19 -18.49
C ILE A 338 11.63 19.21 -17.34
N ASN A 339 11.09 20.39 -17.60
CA ASN A 339 10.89 21.41 -16.57
C ASN A 339 9.79 20.96 -15.60
N ILE A 340 10.01 21.21 -14.31
CA ILE A 340 9.05 20.94 -13.25
C ILE A 340 8.60 22.26 -12.62
N ASP A 341 7.31 22.37 -12.33
CA ASP A 341 6.74 23.52 -11.62
C ASP A 341 6.51 23.22 -10.12
N ARG A 342 6.39 21.92 -9.78
CA ARG A 342 6.04 21.47 -8.44
C ARG A 342 6.82 20.23 -8.03
N VAL A 343 7.18 20.18 -6.75
CA VAL A 343 7.77 19.01 -6.10
C VAL A 343 6.97 18.68 -4.85
N PHE A 344 6.60 17.41 -4.70
CA PHE A 344 5.92 16.90 -3.52
C PHE A 344 6.72 15.73 -2.96
N ILE A 345 7.10 15.80 -1.68
CA ILE A 345 7.77 14.72 -0.96
C ILE A 345 6.83 14.29 0.17
N GLY A 346 6.39 13.04 0.17
CA GLY A 346 5.40 12.53 1.12
C GLY A 346 4.38 11.60 0.46
N ALA A 347 3.17 11.57 1.04
CA ALA A 347 2.03 10.71 0.70
C ALA A 347 2.14 9.28 1.24
N CYS A 348 1.06 8.50 1.04
CA CYS A 348 0.87 7.17 1.64
C CYS A 348 1.98 6.18 1.33
N THR A 349 2.65 6.33 0.18
CA THR A 349 3.75 5.46 -0.23
C THR A 349 5.07 5.81 0.47
N ASN A 350 5.41 7.09 0.61
CA ASN A 350 6.77 7.58 0.96
C ASN A 350 6.77 8.87 1.82
N ALA A 351 6.16 8.85 3.00
CA ALA A 351 6.19 9.96 3.97
C ALA A 351 6.94 9.64 5.28
N ARG A 352 7.56 8.46 5.36
CA ARG A 352 8.14 7.97 6.62
C ARG A 352 9.46 8.68 6.91
N ILE A 353 9.95 8.56 8.14
CA ILE A 353 11.17 9.24 8.57
C ILE A 353 12.40 8.87 7.72
N GLU A 354 12.48 7.65 7.20
CA GLU A 354 13.56 7.24 6.29
C GLU A 354 13.49 7.97 4.95
N ASP A 355 12.29 8.09 4.36
CA ASP A 355 12.06 8.85 3.13
C ASP A 355 12.48 10.32 3.29
N LEU A 356 12.07 10.94 4.40
CA LEU A 356 12.40 12.34 4.70
C LEU A 356 13.91 12.55 4.92
N ARG A 357 14.60 11.60 5.55
CA ARG A 357 16.06 11.63 5.70
C ARG A 357 16.78 11.49 4.37
N ASN A 358 16.33 10.56 3.51
CA ASN A 358 16.89 10.39 2.18
C ASN A 358 16.72 11.65 1.33
N ALA A 359 15.52 12.25 1.35
CA ALA A 359 15.28 13.52 0.68
C ALA A 359 16.17 14.64 1.24
N ALA A 360 16.29 14.75 2.57
CA ALA A 360 17.11 15.75 3.23
C ALA A 360 18.59 15.67 2.84
N GLU A 361 19.16 14.47 2.73
CA GLU A 361 20.55 14.29 2.31
C GLU A 361 20.79 14.76 0.87
N VAL A 362 19.82 14.57 -0.03
CA VAL A 362 19.92 15.04 -1.43
C VAL A 362 19.87 16.57 -1.53
N VAL A 363 19.00 17.22 -0.75
CA VAL A 363 18.78 18.67 -0.83
C VAL A 363 19.68 19.48 0.12
N LYS A 364 20.48 18.82 0.95
CA LYS A 364 21.34 19.46 1.95
C LYS A 364 22.26 20.51 1.33
N GLY A 365 22.18 21.74 1.85
CA GLY A 365 22.96 22.88 1.36
C GLY A 365 22.49 23.46 0.03
N ARG A 366 21.35 22.99 -0.50
CA ARG A 366 20.73 23.48 -1.74
C ARG A 366 19.47 24.28 -1.42
N LYS A 367 18.99 25.04 -2.40
CA LYS A 367 17.73 25.77 -2.34
C LYS A 367 16.84 25.32 -3.50
N VAL A 368 15.54 25.36 -3.26
CA VAL A 368 14.53 25.19 -4.31
C VAL A 368 14.69 26.33 -5.32
N SER A 369 14.54 26.01 -6.61
CA SER A 369 14.58 27.01 -7.68
C SER A 369 13.40 27.97 -7.56
N ASP A 370 13.58 29.25 -7.90
CA ASP A 370 12.56 30.31 -7.74
C ASP A 370 11.24 30.02 -8.46
N GLY A 371 11.27 29.23 -9.54
CA GLY A 371 10.08 28.83 -10.30
C GLY A 371 9.38 27.56 -9.80
N VAL A 372 9.91 26.89 -8.77
CA VAL A 372 9.41 25.60 -8.29
C VAL A 372 8.73 25.75 -6.95
N TYR A 373 7.48 25.30 -6.86
CA TYR A 373 6.81 25.14 -5.58
C TYR A 373 7.10 23.75 -5.01
N ALA A 374 7.92 23.67 -3.97
CA ALA A 374 8.22 22.42 -3.28
C ALA A 374 7.49 22.32 -1.95
N MET A 375 6.94 21.14 -1.65
CA MET A 375 6.30 20.85 -0.36
C MET A 375 6.68 19.48 0.17
N VAL A 376 6.72 19.37 1.50
CA VAL A 376 6.98 18.14 2.23
C VAL A 376 5.77 17.87 3.13
N VAL A 377 5.21 16.67 3.05
CA VAL A 377 4.06 16.23 3.85
C VAL A 377 4.44 14.95 4.58
N PRO A 378 4.82 15.06 5.88
CA PRO A 378 5.14 13.93 6.74
C PRO A 378 3.94 13.03 7.02
#